data_AF-A0AAX0VTN8-F1
#
_entry.id   AF-A0AAX0VTN8-F1
#
_cell.length_a   1.000
_cell.length_b   1.000
_cell.length_c   1.000
_cell.angle_alpha   90.00
_cell.angle_beta   90.00
_cell.angle_gamma   90.00
#
_symmetry.space_group_name_H-M   'P 1'
#
loop_
_entity.id
_entity.type
_entity.pdbx_description
1 polymer ?
#
loop_
_entity_poly.entity_id
_entity_poly.type
_entity_poly.pdbx_seq_one_letter_code
_entity_poly.pdbx_strand_id
1 'polypeptide(L)'
;MTKLAKVYDEKLRSDFFAGFLAVGAFLLSLKTFIVMTMKVNVYDTKSYEDNWKNQLALDPKVGPRYRGLKRLNDCLFNSILASLTAAVAQVSIGLVGGVAITVLCVWLCALSVIYLTFCLYLVKRNLDSIIPTT
;
A
#
# COMPACT_ATOMS: atom_id res chain seq x y z
N MET A 1 29.85 7.41 -17.79
CA MET A 1 28.46 7.31 -17.30
C MET A 1 27.84 6.05 -17.88
N THR A 2 27.34 5.14 -17.05
CA THR A 2 26.64 3.93 -17.48
C THR A 2 25.37 4.31 -18.25
N LYS A 3 25.14 3.70 -19.44
CA LYS A 3 23.98 3.99 -20.32
C LYS A 3 22.64 4.05 -19.56
N LEU A 4 22.51 3.24 -18.52
CA LEU A 4 21.34 3.16 -17.65
C LEU A 4 21.01 4.48 -16.93
N ALA A 5 22.02 5.19 -16.42
CA ALA A 5 21.83 6.47 -15.73
C ALA A 5 21.35 7.56 -16.70
N LYS A 6 21.82 7.52 -17.95
CA LYS A 6 21.44 8.47 -18.99
C LYS A 6 19.98 8.30 -19.44
N VAL A 7 19.55 7.04 -19.64
CA VAL A 7 18.15 6.71 -19.97
C VAL A 7 17.21 7.05 -18.80
N TYR A 8 17.66 6.82 -17.56
CA TYR A 8 16.90 7.17 -16.38
C TYR A 8 16.66 8.68 -16.28
N ASP A 9 17.71 9.48 -16.49
CA ASP A 9 17.65 10.94 -16.36
C ASP A 9 16.84 11.59 -17.49
N GLU A 10 16.99 11.12 -18.73
CA GLU A 10 16.32 11.71 -19.90
C GLU A 10 14.82 11.36 -20.01
N LYS A 11 14.40 10.18 -19.54
CA LYS A 11 13.02 9.68 -19.81
C LYS A 11 12.29 9.17 -18.57
N LEU A 12 12.91 8.28 -17.79
CA LEU A 12 12.19 7.54 -16.75
C LEU A 12 11.89 8.37 -15.50
N ARG A 13 12.74 9.34 -15.16
CA ARG A 13 12.60 10.12 -13.91
C ARG A 13 11.28 10.90 -13.86
N SER A 14 10.94 11.60 -14.94
CA SER A 14 9.71 12.39 -15.04
C SER A 14 8.47 11.49 -15.00
N ASP A 15 8.51 10.36 -15.72
CA ASP A 15 7.42 9.40 -15.75
C ASP A 15 7.20 8.74 -14.38
N PHE A 16 8.27 8.36 -13.68
CA PHE A 16 8.18 7.81 -12.33
C PHE A 16 7.67 8.86 -11.34
N PHE A 17 8.13 10.10 -11.42
CA PHE A 17 7.61 11.17 -10.57
C PHE A 17 6.09 11.32 -10.75
N ALA A 18 5.63 11.52 -11.98
CA ALA A 18 4.22 11.70 -12.28
C ALA A 18 3.38 10.47 -11.90
N GLY A 19 3.88 9.27 -12.21
CA GLY A 19 3.21 8.01 -11.90
C GLY A 19 3.05 7.78 -10.39
N PHE A 20 4.13 7.91 -9.61
CA PHE A 20 4.05 7.71 -8.16
C PHE A 20 3.27 8.84 -7.44
N LEU A 21 3.33 10.07 -7.95
CA LEU A 21 2.49 11.16 -7.44
C LEU A 21 1.00 10.88 -7.68
N ALA A 22 0.64 10.45 -8.89
CA ALA A 22 -0.73 10.09 -9.25
C ALA A 22 -1.24 8.92 -8.41
N VAL A 23 -0.43 7.87 -8.24
CA VAL A 23 -0.76 6.72 -7.39
C VAL A 23 -0.95 7.13 -5.93
N GLY A 24 -0.04 7.94 -5.39
CA GLY A 24 -0.14 8.43 -4.00
C GLY A 24 -1.39 9.27 -3.78
N ALA A 25 -1.69 10.19 -4.69
CA ALA A 25 -2.90 11.03 -4.64
C ALA A 25 -4.19 10.19 -4.75
N PHE A 26 -4.21 9.23 -5.67
CA PHE A 26 -5.33 8.30 -5.87
C PHE A 26 -5.59 7.45 -4.61
N LEU A 27 -4.54 6.84 -4.06
CA LEU A 27 -4.65 6.04 -2.84
C LEU A 27 -5.09 6.90 -1.64
N LEU A 28 -4.61 8.13 -1.52
CA LEU A 28 -5.01 9.05 -0.46
C LEU A 28 -6.51 9.38 -0.56
N SER A 29 -7.01 9.67 -1.77
CA SER A 29 -8.43 9.91 -2.03
C SER A 29 -9.28 8.69 -1.68
N LEU A 30 -8.85 7.49 -2.05
CA LEU A 30 -9.61 6.26 -1.83
C LEU A 30 -9.45 5.62 -0.44
N LYS A 31 -8.43 5.99 0.36
CA LYS A 31 -8.12 5.26 1.61
C LYS A 31 -9.33 5.16 2.53
N THR A 32 -10.06 6.27 2.69
CA THR A 32 -11.20 6.35 3.60
C THR A 32 -12.35 5.50 3.08
N PHE A 33 -12.58 5.51 1.76
CA PHE A 33 -13.58 4.66 1.13
C PHE A 33 -13.28 3.17 1.32
N ILE A 34 -12.04 2.73 1.04
CA ILE A 34 -11.64 1.33 1.20
C ILE A 34 -11.80 0.87 2.66
N VAL A 35 -11.31 1.66 3.63
CA VAL A 35 -11.38 1.32 5.05
C VAL A 35 -12.84 1.31 5.54
N MET A 36 -13.67 2.28 5.16
CA MET A 36 -15.07 2.31 5.56
C MET A 36 -15.89 1.17 4.94
N THR A 37 -15.69 0.89 3.65
CA THR A 37 -16.33 -0.23 2.97
C THR A 37 -15.98 -1.55 3.63
N MET A 38 -14.71 -1.79 3.97
CA MET A 38 -14.29 -3.00 4.68
C MET A 38 -14.87 -3.07 6.10
N LYS A 39 -14.88 -1.94 6.82
CA LYS A 39 -15.48 -1.88 8.15
C LYS A 39 -16.95 -2.32 8.12
N VAL A 40 -17.75 -1.68 7.27
CA VAL A 40 -19.19 -1.88 7.21
C VAL A 40 -19.55 -3.26 6.66
N ASN A 41 -18.90 -3.70 5.57
CA ASN A 41 -19.30 -4.92 4.86
C ASN A 41 -18.64 -6.19 5.41
N VAL A 42 -17.46 -6.10 6.04
CA VAL A 42 -16.75 -7.26 6.61
C VAL A 42 -16.92 -7.27 8.12
N TYR A 43 -16.34 -6.26 8.78
CA TYR A 43 -16.07 -6.31 10.21
C TYR A 43 -17.30 -6.06 11.08
N ASP A 44 -18.25 -5.24 10.62
CA ASP A 44 -19.49 -4.91 11.32
C ASP A 44 -20.61 -5.94 11.08
N THR A 45 -20.35 -7.01 10.30
CA THR A 45 -21.32 -8.10 10.12
C THR A 45 -21.48 -8.93 11.39
N LYS A 46 -22.70 -9.43 11.64
CA LYS A 46 -22.98 -10.33 12.77
C LYS A 46 -22.17 -11.63 12.68
N SER A 47 -22.05 -12.19 11.47
CA SER A 47 -21.25 -13.40 11.23
C SER A 47 -19.79 -13.22 11.65
N TYR A 48 -19.15 -12.10 11.32
CA TYR A 48 -17.78 -11.81 11.75
C TYR A 48 -17.70 -11.61 13.27
N GLU A 49 -18.68 -10.95 13.89
CA GLU A 49 -18.73 -10.77 15.34
C GLU A 49 -18.81 -12.10 16.09
N ASP A 50 -19.70 -12.97 15.67
CA ASP A 50 -19.95 -14.26 16.31
C ASP A 50 -18.72 -15.17 16.15
N ASN A 51 -18.11 -15.19 14.96
CA ASN A 51 -16.86 -15.89 14.71
C ASN A 51 -15.72 -15.37 15.60
N TRP A 52 -15.58 -14.05 15.74
CA TRP A 52 -14.56 -13.46 16.62
C TRP A 52 -14.80 -13.78 18.09
N LYS A 53 -16.06 -13.73 18.57
CA LYS A 53 -16.41 -14.12 19.95
C LYS A 53 -16.10 -15.59 20.22
N ASN A 54 -16.43 -16.48 19.28
CA ASN A 54 -16.13 -17.90 19.37
C ASN A 54 -14.62 -18.14 19.43
N GLN A 55 -13.84 -17.45 18.60
CA GLN A 55 -12.37 -17.53 18.64
C GLN A 55 -11.80 -16.97 19.94
N LEU A 56 -12.33 -15.85 20.45
CA LEU A 56 -11.89 -15.24 21.70
C LEU A 56 -12.16 -16.15 22.91
N ALA A 57 -13.28 -16.89 22.90
CA ALA A 57 -13.60 -17.87 23.94
C ALA A 57 -12.65 -19.07 23.92
N LEU A 58 -12.10 -19.43 22.75
CA LEU A 58 -11.15 -20.53 22.58
C LEU A 58 -9.70 -20.09 22.86
N ASP A 59 -9.31 -18.88 22.47
CA ASP A 59 -7.98 -18.33 22.70
C ASP A 59 -8.03 -16.81 22.99
N PRO A 60 -7.65 -16.37 24.22
CA PRO A 60 -7.56 -14.95 24.55
C PRO A 60 -6.58 -14.15 23.69
N LYS A 61 -5.67 -14.81 22.95
CA LYS A 61 -4.63 -14.16 22.12
C LYS A 61 -5.12 -13.68 20.75
N VAL A 62 -6.36 -13.96 20.38
CA VAL A 62 -6.95 -13.55 19.08
C VAL A 62 -6.87 -12.03 18.88
N GLY A 63 -6.95 -11.27 19.98
CA GLY A 63 -6.78 -9.83 19.99
C GLY A 63 -8.04 -9.07 19.53
N PRO A 64 -7.92 -7.76 19.25
CA PRO A 64 -9.07 -6.91 18.97
C PRO A 64 -9.80 -7.30 17.68
N ARG A 65 -11.14 -7.22 17.67
CA ARG A 65 -12.01 -7.48 16.49
C ARG A 65 -11.52 -6.80 15.21
N TYR A 66 -11.12 -5.54 15.31
CA TYR A 66 -10.72 -4.72 14.16
C TYR A 66 -9.21 -4.76 13.83
N ARG A 67 -8.48 -5.76 14.36
CA ARG A 67 -7.02 -5.84 14.16
C ARG A 67 -6.64 -5.95 12.68
N GLY A 68 -7.39 -6.73 11.89
CA GLY A 68 -7.16 -6.87 10.46
C GLY A 68 -7.45 -5.55 9.70
N LEU A 69 -8.51 -4.83 10.09
CA LEU A 69 -8.86 -3.53 9.52
C LEU A 69 -7.78 -2.49 9.81
N LYS A 70 -7.23 -2.48 11.04
CA LYS A 70 -6.11 -1.62 11.41
C LYS A 70 -4.87 -1.91 10.57
N ARG A 71 -4.52 -3.20 10.36
CA ARG A 71 -3.41 -3.60 9.49
C ARG A 71 -3.62 -3.14 8.04
N LEU A 72 -4.85 -3.19 7.53
CA LEU A 72 -5.18 -2.68 6.20
C LEU A 72 -4.99 -1.15 6.13
N ASN A 73 -5.50 -0.41 7.12
CA ASN A 73 -5.31 1.04 7.20
C ASN A 73 -3.83 1.43 7.25
N ASP A 74 -3.03 0.75 8.08
CA ASP A 74 -1.61 1.04 8.23
C ASP A 74 -0.84 0.69 6.95
N CYS A 75 -1.22 -0.40 6.27
CA CYS A 75 -0.66 -0.76 4.97
C CYS A 75 -0.99 0.27 3.87
N LEU A 76 -2.24 0.74 3.81
CA LEU A 76 -2.65 1.81 2.89
C LEU A 76 -1.87 3.09 3.15
N PHE A 77 -1.75 3.49 4.41
CA PHE A 77 -0.99 4.67 4.80
C PHE A 77 0.49 4.55 4.40
N ASN A 78 1.13 3.41 4.69
CA ASN A 78 2.52 3.16 4.30
C ASN A 78 2.71 3.15 2.78
N SER A 79 1.72 2.66 2.03
CA SER A 79 1.76 2.67 0.55
C SER A 79 1.66 4.10 0.00
N ILE A 80 0.78 4.94 0.57
CA ILE A 80 0.66 6.36 0.22
C ILE A 80 1.97 7.08 0.55
N LEU A 81 2.50 6.87 1.75
CA LEU A 81 3.74 7.51 2.17
C LEU A 81 4.91 7.10 1.26
N ALA A 82 5.07 5.80 0.99
CA ALA A 82 6.13 5.28 0.13
C ALA A 82 6.03 5.83 -1.31
N SER A 83 4.82 5.93 -1.87
CA SER A 83 4.62 6.48 -3.21
C SER A 83 4.91 7.99 -3.28
N LEU A 84 4.43 8.77 -2.31
CA LEU A 84 4.74 10.21 -2.26
C LEU A 84 6.23 10.46 -2.00
N THR A 85 6.86 9.72 -1.09
CA THR A 85 8.30 9.83 -0.84
C THR A 85 9.10 9.42 -2.07
N ALA A 86 8.70 8.37 -2.80
CA ALA A 86 9.35 7.98 -4.05
C ALA A 86 9.25 9.09 -5.09
N ALA A 87 8.08 9.73 -5.25
CA ALA A 87 7.88 10.85 -6.15
C ALA A 87 8.77 12.05 -5.77
N VAL A 88 8.74 12.47 -4.50
CA VAL A 88 9.58 13.57 -4.01
C VAL A 88 11.07 13.26 -4.20
N ALA A 89 11.50 12.02 -3.96
CA ALA A 89 12.87 11.59 -4.17
C ALA A 89 13.30 11.65 -5.65
N GLN A 90 12.42 11.32 -6.60
CA GLN A 90 12.71 11.44 -8.04
C GLN A 90 13.02 12.90 -8.45
N VAL A 91 12.26 13.87 -7.91
CA VAL A 91 12.42 15.28 -8.26
C VAL A 91 13.58 15.94 -7.52
N SER A 92 13.73 15.67 -6.23
CA SER A 92 14.76 16.30 -5.39
C SER A 92 16.14 15.67 -5.60
N ILE A 93 16.26 14.39 -5.25
CA ILE A 93 17.54 13.67 -5.22
C ILE A 93 17.90 13.19 -6.63
N GLY A 94 16.92 12.75 -7.43
CA GLY A 94 17.13 12.30 -8.80
C GLY A 94 17.72 13.36 -9.74
N LEU A 95 17.67 14.66 -9.39
CA LEU A 95 18.26 15.76 -10.17
C LEU A 95 19.78 15.91 -9.97
N VAL A 96 20.31 15.51 -8.81
CA VAL A 96 21.74 15.68 -8.46
C VAL A 96 22.64 14.79 -9.33
N GLY A 97 22.07 13.73 -9.91
CA GLY A 97 22.76 12.83 -10.83
C GLY A 97 23.77 11.91 -10.13
N GLY A 98 24.05 10.75 -10.74
CA GLY A 98 25.02 9.77 -10.22
C GLY A 98 24.43 8.37 -10.09
N VAL A 99 25.27 7.36 -10.30
CA VAL A 99 24.82 5.95 -10.39
C VAL A 99 24.23 5.47 -9.07
N ALA A 100 24.83 5.82 -7.93
CA ALA A 100 24.32 5.44 -6.61
C ALA A 100 22.93 6.05 -6.34
N ILE A 101 22.71 7.30 -6.76
CA ILE A 101 21.44 8.01 -6.61
C ILE A 101 20.35 7.38 -7.48
N THR A 102 20.67 7.06 -8.74
CA THR A 102 19.74 6.36 -9.64
C THR A 102 19.31 5.02 -9.05
N VAL A 103 20.26 4.23 -8.51
CA VAL A 103 19.96 2.94 -7.88
C VAL A 103 19.05 3.11 -6.67
N LEU A 104 19.33 4.10 -5.81
CA LEU A 104 18.49 4.40 -4.64
C LEU A 104 17.07 4.82 -5.04
N CYS A 105 16.93 5.66 -6.07
CA CYS A 105 15.63 6.10 -6.56
C CYS A 105 14.80 4.95 -7.14
N VAL A 106 15.43 4.07 -7.93
CA VAL A 106 14.77 2.87 -8.47
C VAL A 106 14.39 1.90 -7.34
N TRP A 107 15.23 1.77 -6.32
CA TRP A 107 14.91 0.96 -5.14
C TRP A 107 13.70 1.50 -4.36
N LEU A 108 13.58 2.82 -4.18
CA LEU A 108 12.39 3.43 -3.59
C LEU A 108 11.12 3.16 -4.42
N CYS A 109 11.23 3.22 -5.75
CA CYS A 109 10.12 2.88 -6.64
C CYS A 109 9.68 1.42 -6.46
N ALA A 110 10.64 0.49 -6.43
CA ALA A 110 10.35 -0.93 -6.20
C ALA A 110 9.69 -1.16 -4.83
N LEU A 111 10.18 -0.51 -3.78
CA LEU A 111 9.62 -0.59 -2.42
C LEU A 111 8.17 -0.09 -2.38
N SER A 112 7.87 1.02 -3.06
CA SER A 112 6.51 1.55 -3.19
C SER A 112 5.56 0.56 -3.89
N VAL A 113 6.02 -0.06 -4.99
CA VAL A 113 5.25 -1.09 -5.70
C VAL A 113 4.98 -2.30 -4.81
N ILE A 114 5.97 -2.77 -4.04
CA ILE A 114 5.79 -3.90 -3.11
C ILE A 114 4.71 -3.60 -2.06
N TYR A 115 4.73 -2.42 -1.45
CA TYR A 115 3.70 -2.03 -0.49
C TYR A 115 2.32 -1.96 -1.13
N LEU A 116 2.23 -1.41 -2.35
CA LEU A 116 0.97 -1.32 -3.08
C LEU A 116 0.42 -2.72 -3.42
N THR A 117 1.26 -3.64 -3.89
CA THR A 117 0.86 -5.04 -4.13
C THR A 117 0.43 -5.74 -2.84
N PHE A 118 1.15 -5.54 -1.74
CA PHE A 118 0.79 -6.11 -0.45
C PHE A 118 -0.55 -5.54 0.08
N CYS A 119 -0.79 -4.25 -0.14
CA CYS A 119 -2.06 -3.61 0.16
C CYS A 119 -3.21 -4.23 -0.64
N LEU A 120 -3.02 -4.40 -1.96
CA LEU A 120 -4.01 -5.04 -2.82
C LEU A 120 -4.31 -6.47 -2.38
N TYR A 121 -3.28 -7.23 -2.01
CA TYR A 121 -3.43 -8.56 -1.46
C TYR A 121 -4.25 -8.58 -0.15
N LEU A 122 -3.98 -7.64 0.76
CA LEU A 122 -4.75 -7.51 2.00
C LEU A 122 -6.21 -7.18 1.73
N VAL A 123 -6.51 -6.25 0.81
CA VAL A 123 -7.88 -5.93 0.40
C VAL A 123 -8.58 -7.19 -0.11
N LYS A 124 -7.95 -7.91 -1.05
CA LYS A 124 -8.51 -9.14 -1.62
C LYS A 124 -8.80 -10.19 -0.54
N ARG A 125 -7.84 -10.47 0.34
CA ARG A 125 -7.99 -11.45 1.42
C ARG A 125 -9.10 -11.08 2.41
N ASN A 126 -9.30 -9.80 2.69
CA ASN A 126 -10.41 -9.36 3.54
C ASN A 126 -11.75 -9.51 2.83
N LEU A 127 -11.81 -9.28 1.51
CA LEU A 127 -13.03 -9.42 0.74
C LEU A 127 -13.44 -10.90 0.56
N ASP A 128 -12.46 -11.78 0.35
CA ASP A 128 -12.67 -13.23 0.24
C ASP A 128 -13.29 -13.84 1.52
N SER A 129 -13.20 -13.15 2.67
CA SER A 129 -13.88 -13.60 3.90
C SER A 129 -15.40 -13.44 3.87
N ILE A 130 -15.94 -12.64 2.93
CA ILE A 130 -17.38 -12.46 2.73
C ILE A 130 -17.87 -13.24 1.51
N ILE A 131 -17.02 -13.46 0.51
CA ILE A 131 -17.41 -14.18 -0.71
C ILE A 131 -17.45 -15.68 -0.38
N PRO A 132 -18.64 -16.32 -0.36
CA PRO A 132 -18.71 -17.76 -0.12
C PRO A 132 -17.97 -18.47 -1.25
N THR A 133 -16.90 -19.18 -0.90
CA THR A 133 -16.33 -20.18 -1.80
C THR A 133 -17.30 -21.35 -1.80
N THR A 134 -17.88 -21.59 -2.96
CA THR A 134 -18.75 -22.74 -3.24
C THR A 134 -17.98 -24.04 -3.11
#